data_AF-A0A2V7JW91-F1
#
_entry.id   AF-A0A2V7JW91-F1
#
_cell.length_a   1.000
_cell.length_b   1.000
_cell.length_c   1.000
_cell.angle_alpha   90.00
_cell.angle_beta   90.00
_cell.angle_gamma   90.00
#
_symmetry.space_group_name_H-M   'P 1'
#
loop_
_entity.id
_entity.type
_entity.pdbx_description
1 polymer ?
#
loop_
_entity_poly.entity_id
_entity_poly.type
_entity_poly.pdbx_seq_one_letter_code
_entity_poly.pdbx_strand_id
1 'polypeptide(L)' 'AAPVPLNLVCFRHVGGDPANQRLLDELNGSGSLYLTHARLDGRLVLRLAIGGTFTERRHVAAAWQLIRDRAGAAAA' A
#
# COMPACT_ATOMS: atom_id res chain seq x y z
N ALA A 1 -5.88 6.47 -12.64
CA ALA A 1 -5.55 5.23 -11.91
C ALA A 1 -4.89 4.26 -12.88
N ALA A 2 -3.93 3.46 -12.44
CA ALA A 2 -3.30 2.46 -13.31
C ALA A 2 -4.27 1.27 -13.54
N PRO A 3 -4.35 0.68 -14.74
CA PRO A 3 -5.11 -0.55 -14.97
C PRO A 3 -4.64 -1.70 -14.06
N VAL A 4 -5.55 -2.61 -13.69
CA VAL A 4 -5.26 -3.77 -12.84
C VAL A 4 -5.52 -5.07 -13.62
N PRO A 5 -4.73 -5.37 -14.68
CA PRO A 5 -4.97 -6.53 -15.53
C PRO A 5 -4.58 -7.86 -14.87
N LEU A 6 -3.77 -7.81 -13.81
CA LEU A 6 -3.19 -8.98 -13.14
C LEU A 6 -3.15 -8.71 -11.62
N ASN A 7 -2.07 -9.14 -10.95
CA ASN A 7 -1.96 -9.23 -9.51
C ASN A 7 -1.35 -7.99 -8.81
N LEU A 8 -1.02 -6.94 -9.56
CA LEU A 8 -0.47 -5.70 -9.01
C LEU A 8 -1.57 -4.64 -8.87
N VAL A 9 -1.75 -4.15 -7.65
CA VAL A 9 -2.62 -3.02 -7.35
C VAL A 9 -1.78 -1.79 -6.99
N CYS A 10 -1.97 -0.71 -7.74
CA CYS A 10 -1.36 0.58 -7.47
C CYS A 10 -2.41 1.52 -6.84
N PHE A 11 -2.12 2.03 -5.65
CA PHE A 11 -3.02 2.93 -4.93
C PHE A 11 -2.22 4.05 -4.23
N ARG A 12 -2.92 5.07 -3.75
CA ARG A 12 -2.31 6.17 -3.01
C ARG A 12 -3.30 6.76 -2.02
N HIS A 13 -2.77 7.32 -0.94
CA HIS A 13 -3.55 8.07 0.04
C HIS A 13 -4.14 9.35 -0.59
N VAL A 14 -5.37 9.69 -0.23
CA VAL A 14 -6.08 10.88 -0.76
C VAL A 14 -5.48 12.20 -0.27
N GLY A 15 -4.80 12.18 0.89
CA GLY A 15 -4.08 13.32 1.47
C GLY A 15 -2.76 13.71 0.78
N GLY A 16 -2.46 13.15 -0.40
CA GLY A 16 -1.29 13.52 -1.19
C GLY A 16 0.01 12.81 -0.81
N ASP A 17 1.10 13.18 -1.49
CA ASP A 17 2.39 12.48 -1.42
C ASP A 17 3.01 12.45 0.00
N PRO A 18 2.95 13.51 0.83
CA PRO A 18 3.47 13.45 2.20
C PRO A 18 2.75 12.41 3.07
N ALA A 19 1.42 12.37 3.01
CA ALA A 19 0.63 11.37 3.74
C ALA A 19 0.88 9.95 3.18
N ASN A 20 1.05 9.84 1.86
CA ASN A 20 1.33 8.56 1.21
C ASN A 20 2.73 8.01 1.56
N GLN A 21 3.73 8.88 1.69
CA GLN A 21 5.08 8.51 2.12
C GLN A 21 5.08 8.07 3.58
N ARG A 22 4.45 8.83 4.49
CA ARG A 22 4.31 8.42 5.90
C ARG A 22 3.64 7.06 6.04
N LEU A 23 2.54 6.85 5.30
CA LEU A 23 1.86 5.56 5.27
C LEU A 23 2.79 4.42 4.82
N LEU A 24 3.58 4.62 3.77
CA LEU A 24 4.56 3.63 3.31
C LEU A 24 5.59 3.31 4.39
N ASP A 25 6.16 4.34 5.02
CA ASP A 25 7.20 4.22 6.03
C ASP A 25 6.68 3.47 7.27
N GLU A 26 5.46 3.80 7.73
CA GLU A 26 4.82 3.13 8.86
C GLU A 26 4.46 1.67 8.58
N LEU A 27 3.99 1.37 7.36
CA LEU A 27 3.66 0.01 6.95
C LEU A 27 4.92 -0.84 6.88
N ASN A 28 5.95 -0.37 6.20
CA ASN A 28 7.21 -1.09 6.06
C ASN A 28 7.96 -1.20 7.40
N GLY A 29 7.93 -0.14 8.22
CA GLY A 29 8.52 -0.13 9.55
C GLY A 29 7.83 -1.08 10.56
N SER A 30 6.58 -1.49 10.31
CA SER A 30 5.87 -2.43 11.17
C SER A 30 6.39 -3.87 11.11
N GLY A 31 7.15 -4.22 10.06
CA GLY A 31 7.57 -5.60 9.78
C GLY A 31 6.44 -6.57 9.40
N SER A 32 5.17 -6.14 9.46
CA SER A 32 3.99 -6.98 9.19
C SER A 32 3.59 -6.99 7.71
N LEU A 33 4.04 -6.00 6.94
CA LEU A 33 3.80 -5.84 5.52
C LEU A 33 5.01 -5.17 4.89
N TYR A 34 5.36 -5.56 3.67
CA TYR A 34 6.34 -4.83 2.86
C TYR A 34 5.71 -4.42 1.53
N LEU A 35 5.72 -3.13 1.24
CA LEU A 35 5.26 -2.53 0.00
C LEU A 35 6.41 -1.84 -0.72
N THR A 36 6.36 -1.88 -2.04
CA THR A 36 7.21 -1.04 -2.89
C THR A 36 6.44 0.18 -3.35
N HIS A 37 7.13 1.12 -3.99
CA HIS A 37 6.51 2.32 -4.55
C HIS A 37 6.98 2.55 -5.99
N ALA A 38 6.30 3.46 -6.67
CA ALA A 38 6.71 4.03 -7.94
C ALA A 38 6.20 5.47 -8.06
N ARG A 39 6.66 6.18 -9.09
CA ARG A 39 6.05 7.44 -9.53
C ARG A 39 5.27 7.23 -10.82
N LEU A 40 3.98 7.60 -10.80
CA LEU A 40 3.12 7.65 -11.98
C LEU A 40 2.66 9.08 -12.16
N ASP A 41 2.91 9.68 -13.34
CA ASP A 41 2.64 11.09 -13.62
C ASP A 41 3.17 12.03 -12.52
N GLY A 42 4.41 11.76 -12.07
CA GLY A 42 5.08 12.51 -11.01
C GLY A 42 4.56 12.25 -9.59
N ARG A 43 3.52 11.44 -9.40
CA ARG A 43 2.88 11.19 -8.09
C ARG A 43 3.36 9.88 -7.47
N LEU A 44 3.66 9.91 -6.17
CA LEU A 44 3.99 8.70 -5.41
C LEU A 44 2.78 7.76 -5.32
N VAL A 45 2.96 6.50 -5.69
CA VAL A 45 1.97 5.42 -5.55
C VAL A 45 2.57 4.24 -4.82
N LEU A 46 1.75 3.58 -4.00
CA LEU A 46 2.09 2.33 -3.30
C LEU A 46 1.71 1.14 -4.18
N ARG A 47 2.53 0.09 -4.14
CA ARG A 47 2.41 -1.09 -4.99
C ARG A 47 2.25 -2.34 -4.12
N LEU A 48 1.06 -2.94 -4.15
CA LEU A 48 0.79 -4.23 -3.56
C LEU A 48 0.73 -5.29 -4.67
N ALA A 49 1.76 -6.13 -4.75
CA ALA A 49 1.82 -7.25 -5.69
C ALA A 49 1.47 -8.55 -4.96
N ILE A 50 0.35 -9.16 -5.34
CA ILE A 50 -0.16 -10.39 -4.69
C ILE A 50 0.33 -11.59 -5.49
N GLY A 51 1.33 -12.32 -5.03
CA GLY A 51 1.83 -13.46 -5.80
C GLY A 51 2.88 -14.31 -5.11
N GLY A 52 3.12 -14.11 -3.81
CA GLY A 52 4.01 -14.98 -3.06
C GLY A 52 3.43 -16.39 -2.98
N THR A 53 4.31 -17.40 -3.06
CA THR A 53 3.93 -18.83 -3.05
C THR A 53 3.02 -19.21 -1.88
N PHE A 54 3.19 -18.56 -0.73
CA PHE A 54 2.43 -18.80 0.50
C PHE A 54 1.44 -17.67 0.84
N THR A 55 1.23 -16.72 -0.07
CA THR A 55 0.23 -15.67 0.13
C THR A 55 -1.16 -16.29 0.02
N GLU A 56 -2.00 -16.04 1.04
CA GLU A 56 -3.37 -16.54 1.11
C GLU A 56 -4.32 -15.35 1.29
N ARG A 57 -5.61 -15.59 1.09
CA ARG A 57 -6.66 -14.57 1.28
C ARG A 57 -6.60 -13.89 2.65
N ARG A 58 -6.28 -14.64 3.71
CA ARG A 58 -6.13 -14.09 5.07
C ARG A 58 -4.99 -13.08 5.17
N HIS A 59 -3.89 -13.30 4.45
CA HIS A 59 -2.75 -12.37 4.42
C HIS A 59 -3.11 -11.08 3.70
N VAL A 60 -3.84 -11.17 2.58
CA VAL A 60 -4.34 -10.00 1.84
C VAL A 60 -5.36 -9.20 2.66
N ALA A 61 -6.27 -9.88 3.36
CA ALA A 61 -7.24 -9.24 4.24
C ALA A 61 -6.56 -8.50 5.41
N ALA A 62 -5.56 -9.14 6.05
CA ALA A 62 -4.78 -8.53 7.12
C ALA A 62 -3.98 -7.32 6.64
N ALA A 63 -3.32 -7.42 5.47
CA ALA A 63 -2.62 -6.30 4.86
C ALA A 63 -3.57 -5.12 4.60
N TRP A 64 -4.77 -5.38 4.08
CA TRP A 64 -5.76 -4.32 3.83
C TRP A 64 -6.27 -3.65 5.11
N GLN A 65 -6.52 -4.42 6.17
CA GLN A 65 -6.89 -3.81 7.47
C GLN A 65 -5.77 -2.93 8.00
N LEU A 66 -4.52 -3.42 8.00
CA LEU A 66 -3.38 -2.65 8.46
C LEU A 66 -3.20 -1.35 7.64
N ILE A 67 -3.36 -1.40 6.31
CA ILE A 67 -3.33 -0.22 5.45
C ILE A 67 -4.39 0.80 5.87
N ARG A 68 -5.62 0.35 6.14
CA ARG A 68 -6.73 1.22 6.56
C ARG A 68 -6.49 1.84 7.94
N ASP A 69 -6.03 1.05 8.89
CA ASP A 69 -5.78 1.52 10.26
C ASP A 69 -4.71 2.61 10.27
N ARG A 70 -3.60 2.42 9.54
CA ARG A 70 -2.53 3.42 9.43
C ARG A 70 -2.92 4.62 8.58
N ALA A 71 -3.69 4.42 7.51
CA ALA A 71 -4.21 5.53 6.70
C ALA A 71 -5.16 6.44 7.51
N GLY A 72 -6.00 5.86 8.37
CA GLY A 72 -6.88 6.61 9.28
C GLY A 72 -6.11 7.39 10.35
N ALA A 73 -5.02 6.83 10.86
CA ALA A 73 -4.14 7.51 11.82
C ALA A 73 -3.31 8.64 11.17
N ALA A 74 -2.86 8.46 9.92
CA ALA A 74 -2.04 9.44 9.20
C ALA A 74 -2.80 10.70 8.73
N ALA A 75 -4.13 10.73 8.90
CA ALA A 75 -5.00 11.85 8.60
C ALA A 75 -5.25 12.79 9.81
N ALA A 76 -4.76 12.44 10.99
CA ALA A 76 -4.72 13.29 12.19
C ALA A 76 -3.35 13.99 12.32
#